data_AF-A0A4P2R822-F1
#
_entry.id   AF-A0A4P2R822-F1
#
_cell.length_a   1.000
_cell.length_b   1.000
_cell.length_c   1.000
_cell.angle_alpha   90.00
_cell.angle_beta   90.00
_cell.angle_gamma   90.00
#
_symmetry.space_group_name_H-M   'P 1'
#
loop_
_entity.id
_entity.type
_entity.pdbx_description
1 polymer ?
#
loop_
_entity_poly.entity_id
_entity_poly.type
_entity_poly.pdbx_seq_one_letter_code
_entity_poly.pdbx_strand_id
1 'polypeptide(L)'
;MLAVHCPRCGRPAPVSLASPDLVACAACHYRGPPPAEAAQGLRAAAHVVFQTDARRRQLSDALRRMVVAASRRHARLVVVFSLASVPITALAAIILLGVWVSPDPEGNLVTGGMVVAAWLGTVGTGAAVLALVRRRQRRIEEACAARPPAAPGEPAACHVCGAPLGGGDGAVARCGFCAADNLIAPAVLERVRARQVVILRSFEQAVSAELASFGRATSGAAAAVVATAVVVPIAAFVLAIAAVLVGESRRQPIDATVRYAAVSTPVGQCIGKIVPKADGGTAVRFGGFRRAELPEEQAIAPGAPVEAVSPGALVGRFVTAKQGAGVVEGVFLSPLKGNSAEVKREDGTSFTSSVAGLCLSGVPSR
;
A
#
# COMPACT_ATOMS: atom_id res chain seq x y z
N MET A 1 -35.49 8.95 6.03
CA MET A 1 -36.29 9.44 7.18
C MET A 1 -37.74 9.18 6.80
N LEU A 2 -38.54 8.57 7.68
CA LEU A 2 -39.97 8.43 7.38
C LEU A 2 -40.59 9.81 7.50
N ALA A 3 -41.18 10.30 6.42
CA ALA A 3 -41.85 11.58 6.37
C ALA A 3 -43.16 11.39 5.61
N VAL A 4 -44.18 12.14 6.03
CA VAL A 4 -45.47 12.22 5.35
C VAL A 4 -45.75 13.70 5.09
N HIS A 5 -46.50 14.00 4.02
CA HIS A 5 -46.90 15.38 3.77
C HIS A 5 -47.88 15.81 4.87
N CYS A 6 -47.63 16.98 5.47
CA CYS A 6 -48.51 17.52 6.49
C CYS A 6 -49.89 17.82 5.89
N PRO A 7 -51.00 17.34 6.51
CA PRO A 7 -52.34 17.55 5.96
C PRO A 7 -52.76 19.03 5.94
N ARG A 8 -52.10 19.88 6.72
CA ARG A 8 -52.44 21.31 6.83
C ARG A 8 -51.65 22.21 5.88
N CYS A 9 -50.35 21.98 5.72
CA CYS A 9 -49.47 22.89 4.96
C CYS A 9 -48.75 22.20 3.78
N GLY A 10 -48.97 20.90 3.57
CA GLY A 10 -48.36 20.12 2.50
C GLY A 10 -46.85 19.85 2.67
N ARG A 11 -46.14 20.50 3.60
CA ARG A 11 -44.70 20.26 3.78
C ARG A 11 -44.42 18.87 4.38
N PRO A 12 -43.30 18.22 4.03
CA PRO A 12 -42.91 16.94 4.63
C PRO A 12 -42.71 17.11 6.14
N ALA A 13 -43.46 16.33 6.93
CA ALA A 13 -43.37 16.28 8.37
C ALA A 13 -42.79 14.91 8.80
N PRO A 14 -41.84 14.88 9.75
CA PRO A 14 -41.28 13.63 10.23
C PRO A 14 -42.34 12.81 10.97
N VAL A 15 -42.28 11.48 10.80
CA VAL A 15 -43.14 10.53 11.52
C VAL A 15 -42.33 9.48 12.25
N SER A 16 -42.93 8.95 13.32
CA SER A 16 -42.37 7.91 14.17
C SER A 16 -43.25 6.67 14.14
N LEU A 17 -42.64 5.50 13.99
CA LEU A 17 -43.32 4.20 14.11
C LEU A 17 -43.72 3.89 15.55
N ALA A 18 -43.15 4.60 16.53
CA ALA A 18 -43.59 4.48 17.92
C ALA A 18 -44.91 5.21 18.20
N SER A 19 -45.30 6.14 17.31
CA SER A 19 -46.56 6.88 17.40
C SER A 19 -47.15 7.04 15.99
N PRO A 20 -47.62 5.93 15.35
CA PRO A 20 -48.02 5.93 13.95
C PRO A 20 -49.22 6.85 13.67
N ASP A 21 -50.00 7.16 14.71
CA ASP A 21 -51.19 8.00 14.65
C ASP A 21 -50.91 9.49 14.93
N LEU A 22 -49.63 9.89 15.01
CA LEU A 22 -49.26 11.27 15.34
C LEU A 22 -48.22 11.82 14.36
N VAL A 23 -48.59 12.91 13.70
CA VAL A 23 -47.69 13.77 12.93
C VAL A 23 -47.47 15.06 13.71
N ALA A 24 -46.22 15.48 13.84
CA ALA A 24 -45.85 16.80 14.36
C ALA A 24 -45.11 17.59 13.27
N CYS A 25 -45.79 18.58 12.69
CA CYS A 25 -45.21 19.42 11.65
C CYS A 25 -44.47 20.61 12.28
N ALA A 26 -43.16 20.69 12.07
CA ALA A 26 -42.34 21.81 12.54
C ALA A 26 -42.66 23.14 11.81
N ALA A 27 -43.23 23.09 10.60
CA ALA A 27 -43.43 24.29 9.78
C ALA A 27 -44.71 25.06 10.09
N CYS A 28 -45.80 24.36 10.41
CA CYS A 28 -47.11 24.97 10.71
C CYS A 28 -47.63 24.63 12.10
N HIS A 29 -46.79 23.99 12.93
CA HIS A 29 -47.10 23.50 14.29
C HIS A 29 -48.32 22.58 14.38
N TYR A 30 -48.75 21.98 13.26
CA TYR A 30 -49.81 20.98 13.27
C TYR A 30 -49.39 19.74 14.06
N ARG A 31 -50.25 19.32 15.00
CA ARG A 31 -50.09 18.10 15.78
C ARG A 31 -51.41 17.33 15.73
N GLY A 32 -51.41 16.20 15.04
CA GLY A 32 -52.63 15.43 14.81
C GLY A 32 -52.39 14.19 13.95
N PRO A 33 -53.46 13.47 13.59
CA PRO A 33 -53.33 12.22 12.84
C PRO A 33 -52.79 12.45 11.42
N PRO A 34 -51.97 11.53 10.88
CA PRO A 34 -51.64 11.52 9.47
C PRO A 34 -52.89 11.25 8.60
N PRO A 35 -52.83 11.52 7.29
CA PRO A 35 -53.82 11.01 6.34
C PRO A 35 -54.06 9.51 6.53
N ALA A 36 -55.31 9.06 6.38
CA ALA A 36 -55.72 7.69 6.74
C ALA A 36 -54.85 6.59 6.11
N GLU A 37 -54.51 6.74 4.82
CA GLU A 37 -53.63 5.81 4.10
C GLU A 37 -52.22 5.76 4.70
N ALA A 38 -51.64 6.94 5.01
CA ALA A 38 -50.33 7.02 5.62
C ALA A 38 -50.34 6.44 7.04
N ALA A 39 -51.40 6.68 7.82
CA ALA A 39 -51.58 6.11 9.14
C ALA A 39 -51.64 4.57 9.08
N GLN A 40 -52.40 4.00 8.14
CA GLN A 40 -52.47 2.55 7.93
C GLN A 40 -51.11 1.96 7.55
N GLY A 41 -50.38 2.60 6.62
CA GLY A 41 -49.03 2.18 6.25
C GLY A 41 -48.04 2.22 7.42
N LEU A 42 -48.08 3.28 8.24
CA LEU A 42 -47.24 3.41 9.43
C LEU A 42 -47.56 2.37 10.49
N ARG A 43 -48.84 2.04 10.71
CA ARG A 43 -49.26 0.97 11.62
C ARG A 43 -48.79 -0.40 11.14
N ALA A 44 -48.93 -0.69 9.85
CA ALA A 44 -48.45 -1.94 9.27
C ALA A 44 -46.92 -2.06 9.40
N ALA A 45 -46.18 -0.99 9.08
CA ALA A 45 -44.73 -0.96 9.25
C ALA A 45 -44.31 -1.10 10.71
N ALA A 46 -44.98 -0.41 11.63
CA ALA A 46 -44.76 -0.55 13.07
C ALA A 46 -44.97 -2.00 13.49
N HIS A 47 -46.08 -2.63 13.09
CA HIS A 47 -46.39 -4.02 13.40
C HIS A 47 -45.27 -4.98 12.98
N VAL A 48 -44.77 -4.87 11.75
CA VAL A 48 -43.64 -5.68 11.23
C VAL A 48 -42.37 -5.46 12.06
N VAL A 49 -42.04 -4.20 12.38
CA VAL A 49 -40.86 -3.88 13.19
C VAL A 49 -40.98 -4.46 14.59
N PHE A 50 -42.16 -4.38 15.22
CA PHE A 50 -42.39 -4.89 16.57
C PHE A 50 -42.46 -6.42 16.64
N GLN A 51 -42.94 -7.09 15.59
CA GLN A 51 -42.91 -8.55 15.48
C GLN A 51 -41.51 -9.12 15.23
N THR A 52 -40.62 -8.33 14.61
CA THR A 52 -39.23 -8.76 14.42
C THR A 52 -38.54 -8.92 15.77
N ASP A 53 -37.92 -10.07 16.04
CA ASP A 53 -37.24 -10.33 17.32
C ASP A 53 -36.30 -9.18 17.70
N ALA A 54 -36.47 -8.66 18.93
CA ALA A 54 -35.63 -7.61 19.49
C ALA A 54 -34.14 -7.95 19.42
N ARG A 55 -33.78 -9.24 19.50
CA ARG A 55 -32.39 -9.70 19.38
C ARG A 55 -31.75 -9.35 18.04
N ARG A 56 -32.52 -9.32 16.94
CA ARG A 56 -32.00 -8.91 15.62
C ARG A 56 -31.75 -7.41 15.50
N ARG A 57 -32.37 -6.61 16.38
CA ARG A 57 -32.25 -5.14 16.43
C ARG A 57 -31.19 -4.67 17.43
N GLN A 58 -30.72 -5.57 18.28
CA GLN A 58 -29.66 -5.32 19.25
C GLN A 58 -28.31 -5.65 18.64
N LEU A 59 -27.30 -4.86 18.97
CA LEU A 59 -25.92 -5.16 18.62
C LEU A 59 -25.43 -6.24 19.57
N SER A 60 -24.75 -7.25 19.05
CA SER A 60 -24.04 -8.20 19.90
C SER A 60 -23.01 -7.46 20.77
N ASP A 61 -22.72 -7.95 21.97
CA ASP A 61 -21.75 -7.29 22.88
C ASP A 61 -20.38 -7.12 22.24
N ALA A 62 -19.96 -8.08 21.40
CA ALA A 62 -18.73 -7.99 20.62
C ALA A 62 -18.76 -6.80 19.64
N LEU A 63 -19.85 -6.61 18.92
CA LEU A 63 -20.02 -5.53 17.96
C LEU A 63 -20.20 -4.17 18.67
N ARG A 64 -20.93 -4.14 19.79
CA ARG A 64 -21.05 -2.96 20.66
C ARG A 64 -19.68 -2.49 21.15
N ARG A 65 -18.86 -3.39 21.71
CA ARG A 65 -17.47 -3.09 22.11
C ARG A 65 -16.63 -2.62 20.92
N MET A 66 -16.82 -3.23 19.75
CA MET A 66 -16.09 -2.86 18.54
C MET A 66 -16.41 -1.42 18.10
N VAL A 67 -17.69 -1.03 18.08
CA VAL A 67 -18.14 0.31 17.67
C VAL A 67 -17.68 1.37 18.67
N VAL A 68 -17.83 1.12 19.98
CA VAL A 68 -17.38 2.06 21.03
C VAL A 68 -15.86 2.26 20.98
N ALA A 69 -15.09 1.20 20.73
CA ALA A 69 -13.63 1.28 20.64
C ALA A 69 -13.12 1.58 19.22
N ALA A 70 -13.99 1.78 18.23
CA ALA A 70 -13.61 1.81 16.82
C ALA A 70 -12.60 2.92 16.50
N SER A 71 -12.83 4.14 17.01
CA SER A 71 -11.94 5.29 16.82
C SER A 71 -10.55 5.04 17.40
N ARG A 72 -10.49 4.57 18.65
CA ARG A 72 -9.23 4.23 19.35
C ARG A 72 -8.50 3.08 18.67
N ARG A 73 -9.21 2.04 18.23
CA ARG A 73 -8.62 0.89 17.51
C ARG A 73 -8.08 1.31 16.16
N HIS A 74 -8.82 2.12 15.39
CA HIS A 74 -8.35 2.61 14.11
C HIS A 74 -7.11 3.49 14.28
N ALA A 75 -7.11 4.41 15.25
CA ALA A 75 -5.93 5.20 15.57
C ALA A 75 -4.72 4.32 15.95
N ARG A 76 -4.92 3.29 16.78
CA ARG A 76 -3.86 2.31 17.10
C ARG A 76 -3.37 1.55 15.88
N LEU A 77 -4.27 1.09 15.00
CA LEU A 77 -3.90 0.40 13.76
C LEU A 77 -3.10 1.30 12.82
N VAL A 78 -3.48 2.58 12.71
CA VAL A 78 -2.71 3.57 11.94
C VAL A 78 -1.33 3.76 12.56
N VAL A 79 -1.22 3.93 13.88
CA VAL A 79 0.07 4.07 14.57
C VAL A 79 0.95 2.84 14.37
N VAL A 80 0.40 1.63 14.55
CA VAL A 80 1.14 0.37 14.34
C VAL A 80 1.59 0.23 12.89
N PHE A 81 0.72 0.53 11.92
CA PHE A 81 1.07 0.52 10.51
C PHE A 81 2.18 1.52 10.18
N SER A 82 2.08 2.75 10.69
CA SER A 82 3.11 3.78 10.51
C SER A 82 4.44 3.34 11.11
N LEU A 83 4.45 2.79 12.33
CA LEU A 83 5.68 2.29 12.96
C LEU A 83 6.27 1.11 12.19
N ALA A 84 5.44 0.19 11.69
CA ALA A 84 5.88 -0.95 10.89
C ALA A 84 6.39 -0.55 9.50
N SER A 85 5.90 0.54 8.92
CA SER A 85 6.33 1.02 7.61
C SER A 85 7.66 1.79 7.66
N VAL A 86 8.08 2.32 8.82
CA VAL A 86 9.38 3.01 8.99
C VAL A 86 10.57 2.17 8.55
N PRO A 87 10.82 0.95 9.10
CA PRO A 87 11.99 0.17 8.70
C PRO A 87 11.97 -0.25 7.24
N ILE A 88 10.78 -0.53 6.69
CA ILE A 88 10.61 -0.90 5.27
C ILE A 88 10.97 0.31 4.37
N THR A 89 10.49 1.49 4.74
CA THR A 89 10.77 2.73 4.01
C THR A 89 12.23 3.14 4.15
N ALA A 90 12.82 2.99 5.34
CA ALA A 90 14.24 3.26 5.58
C ALA A 90 15.14 2.32 4.77
N LEU A 91 14.83 1.02 4.73
CA LEU A 91 15.56 0.05 3.91
C LEU A 91 15.46 0.39 2.42
N ALA A 92 14.25 0.68 1.93
CA ALA A 92 14.05 1.10 0.54
C ALA A 92 14.86 2.37 0.21
N ALA A 93 14.87 3.37 1.10
CA ALA A 93 15.63 4.59 0.93
C ALA A 93 17.15 4.35 0.90
N ILE A 94 17.67 3.47 1.77
CA ILE A 94 19.10 3.08 1.78
C ILE A 94 19.47 2.40 0.45
N ILE A 95 18.64 1.47 -0.03
CA ILE A 95 18.91 0.78 -1.30
C ILE A 95 18.88 1.79 -2.46
N LEU A 96 17.89 2.68 -2.50
CA LEU A 96 17.79 3.71 -3.54
C LEU A 96 18.95 4.71 -3.48
N LEU A 97 19.45 5.05 -2.29
CA LEU A 97 20.64 5.87 -2.14
C LEU A 97 21.89 5.15 -2.68
N GLY A 98 22.03 3.85 -2.40
CA GLY A 98 23.11 3.03 -2.96
C GLY A 98 23.05 2.94 -4.50
N VAL A 99 21.84 2.79 -5.04
CA VAL A 99 21.57 2.85 -6.48
C VAL A 99 21.95 4.21 -7.05
N TRP A 100 21.63 5.31 -6.36
CA TRP A 100 21.94 6.66 -6.83
C TRP A 100 23.43 6.99 -6.84
N VAL A 101 24.19 6.48 -5.86
CA VAL A 101 25.65 6.67 -5.76
C VAL A 101 26.42 5.73 -6.71
N SER A 102 25.81 4.61 -7.11
CA SER A 102 26.45 3.62 -7.98
C SER A 102 26.64 4.17 -9.42
N PRO A 103 27.83 3.99 -10.03
CA PRO A 103 28.12 4.47 -11.40
C PRO A 103 27.56 3.57 -12.53
N ASP A 104 26.71 2.58 -12.22
CA ASP A 104 26.14 1.62 -13.19
C ASP A 104 24.68 1.95 -13.56
N PRO A 105 24.43 2.79 -14.57
CA PRO A 105 23.10 3.35 -14.83
C PRO A 105 22.04 2.30 -15.21
N GLU A 106 22.43 1.22 -15.88
CA GLU A 106 21.48 0.20 -16.37
C GLU A 106 21.02 -0.72 -15.23
N GLY A 107 21.96 -1.25 -14.43
CA GLY A 107 21.63 -2.05 -13.25
C GLY A 107 20.87 -1.24 -12.19
N ASN A 108 21.18 0.06 -12.10
CA ASN A 108 20.53 1.00 -11.18
C ASN A 108 19.06 1.24 -11.52
N LEU A 109 18.71 1.39 -12.80
CA LEU A 109 17.33 1.60 -13.23
C LEU A 109 16.43 0.41 -12.88
N VAL A 110 16.90 -0.81 -13.16
CA VAL A 110 16.14 -2.04 -12.87
C VAL A 110 15.99 -2.24 -11.36
N THR A 111 17.09 -2.15 -10.62
CA THR A 111 17.08 -2.34 -9.16
C THR A 111 16.24 -1.29 -8.46
N GLY A 112 16.43 -0.01 -8.83
CA GLY A 112 15.64 1.10 -8.29
C GLY A 112 14.15 0.95 -8.60
N GLY A 113 13.81 0.58 -9.83
CA GLY A 113 12.43 0.31 -10.24
C GLY A 113 11.77 -0.81 -9.43
N MET A 114 12.47 -1.93 -9.22
CA MET A 114 11.97 -3.05 -8.41
C MET A 114 11.75 -2.65 -6.95
N VAL A 115 12.68 -1.88 -6.36
CA VAL A 115 12.58 -1.42 -4.97
C VAL A 115 11.41 -0.48 -4.78
N VAL A 116 11.24 0.50 -5.68
CA VAL A 116 10.10 1.43 -5.64
C VAL A 116 8.78 0.69 -5.80
N ALA A 117 8.69 -0.25 -6.75
CA ALA A 117 7.49 -1.04 -6.96
C ALA A 117 7.13 -1.90 -5.73
N ALA A 118 8.11 -2.57 -5.13
CA ALA A 118 7.91 -3.37 -3.92
C ALA A 118 7.47 -2.51 -2.72
N TRP A 119 8.08 -1.33 -2.55
CA TRP A 119 7.72 -0.36 -1.51
C TRP A 119 6.29 0.16 -1.71
N LEU A 120 5.94 0.63 -2.91
CA LEU A 120 4.59 1.09 -3.25
C LEU A 120 3.54 0.00 -3.06
N GLY A 121 3.85 -1.24 -3.47
CA GLY A 121 2.96 -2.38 -3.28
C GLY A 121 2.67 -2.65 -1.80
N THR A 122 3.72 -2.62 -0.96
CA THR A 122 3.59 -2.90 0.48
C THR A 122 2.84 -1.79 1.21
N VAL A 123 3.26 -0.54 1.05
CA VAL A 123 2.65 0.62 1.72
C VAL A 123 1.25 0.89 1.17
N GLY A 124 1.08 0.83 -0.14
CA GLY A 124 -0.20 1.03 -0.81
C GLY A 124 -1.25 0.01 -0.40
N THR A 125 -0.89 -1.28 -0.33
CA THR A 125 -1.80 -2.34 0.13
C THR A 125 -2.22 -2.11 1.59
N GLY A 126 -1.27 -1.82 2.48
CA GLY A 126 -1.58 -1.54 3.89
C GLY A 126 -2.49 -0.32 4.08
N ALA A 127 -2.25 0.75 3.32
CA ALA A 127 -3.10 1.94 3.32
C ALA A 127 -4.52 1.64 2.80
N ALA A 128 -4.64 0.89 1.70
CA ALA A 128 -5.92 0.48 1.14
C ALA A 128 -6.73 -0.37 2.14
N VAL A 129 -6.06 -1.25 2.87
CA VAL A 129 -6.65 -2.07 3.95
C VAL A 129 -7.18 -1.21 5.08
N LEU A 130 -6.37 -0.28 5.59
CA LEU A 130 -6.81 0.66 6.64
C LEU A 130 -8.01 1.49 6.18
N ALA A 131 -8.00 1.96 4.94
CA ALA A 131 -9.11 2.69 4.35
C ALA A 131 -10.36 1.81 4.24
N LEU A 132 -10.24 0.55 3.82
CA LEU A 132 -11.37 -0.38 3.72
C LEU A 132 -11.97 -0.68 5.10
N VAL A 133 -11.13 -0.95 6.11
CA VAL A 133 -11.57 -1.15 7.49
C VAL A 133 -12.30 0.09 7.99
N ARG A 134 -11.75 1.30 7.74
CA ARG A 134 -12.37 2.55 8.15
C ARG A 134 -13.70 2.79 7.45
N ARG A 135 -13.81 2.48 6.15
CA ARG A 135 -15.05 2.56 5.37
C ARG A 135 -16.11 1.62 5.93
N ARG A 136 -15.75 0.36 6.21
CA ARG A 136 -16.68 -0.62 6.80
C ARG A 136 -17.16 -0.18 8.18
N GLN A 137 -16.25 0.29 9.04
CA GLN A 137 -16.60 0.83 10.35
C GLN A 137 -17.54 2.02 10.22
N ARG A 138 -17.26 2.98 9.34
CA ARG A 138 -18.14 4.13 9.10
C ARG A 138 -19.53 3.70 8.65
N ARG A 139 -19.64 2.70 7.78
CA ARG A 139 -20.95 2.17 7.36
C ARG A 139 -21.74 1.59 8.54
N ILE A 140 -21.10 0.85 9.43
CA ILE A 140 -21.75 0.30 10.63
C ILE A 140 -22.12 1.45 11.60
N GLU A 141 -21.21 2.39 11.82
CA GLU A 141 -21.46 3.58 12.65
C GLU A 141 -22.69 4.35 12.12
N GLU A 142 -22.79 4.56 10.80
CA GLU A 142 -23.90 5.27 10.14
C GLU A 142 -25.20 4.47 10.16
N ALA A 143 -25.15 3.16 9.92
CA ALA A 143 -26.34 2.30 9.94
C ALA A 143 -26.98 2.22 11.33
N CYS A 144 -26.15 2.28 12.39
CA CYS A 144 -26.61 2.26 13.77
C CYS A 144 -26.74 3.67 14.39
N ALA A 145 -26.37 4.73 13.67
CA ALA A 145 -26.39 6.10 14.20
C ALA A 145 -27.81 6.53 14.52
N ALA A 146 -28.02 7.07 15.72
CA ALA A 146 -29.27 7.75 16.03
C ALA A 146 -29.51 8.89 15.04
N ARG A 147 -30.78 9.23 14.82
CA ARG A 147 -31.14 10.43 14.06
C ARG A 147 -30.76 11.65 14.90
N PRO A 148 -30.00 12.61 14.33
CA PRO A 148 -29.65 13.81 15.06
C PRO A 148 -30.92 14.61 15.41
N PRO A 149 -30.89 15.37 16.52
CA PRO A 149 -32.02 16.19 16.94
C PRO A 149 -32.32 17.28 15.90
N ALA A 150 -33.60 17.65 15.75
CA ALA A 150 -34.00 18.65 14.77
C ALA A 150 -33.61 20.07 15.20
N ALA A 151 -33.70 20.35 16.51
CA ALA A 151 -33.22 21.58 17.12
C ALA A 151 -32.19 21.32 18.25
N PRO A 152 -31.29 22.28 18.55
CA PRO A 152 -30.43 22.20 19.74
C PRO A 152 -31.26 22.00 21.01
N GLY A 153 -30.84 21.07 21.87
CA GLY A 153 -31.54 20.74 23.13
C GLY A 153 -32.62 19.67 23.00
N GLU A 154 -33.06 19.30 21.79
CA GLU A 154 -33.97 18.17 21.60
C GLU A 154 -33.24 16.82 21.73
N PRO A 155 -33.94 15.74 22.14
CA PRO A 155 -33.35 14.41 22.18
C PRO A 155 -33.10 13.88 20.76
N ALA A 156 -32.02 13.12 20.59
CA ALA A 156 -31.81 12.31 19.39
C ALA A 156 -32.95 11.27 19.26
N ALA A 157 -33.28 10.88 18.03
CA ALA A 157 -34.34 9.91 17.78
C ALA A 157 -33.78 8.56 17.32
N CYS A 158 -34.50 7.47 17.59
CA CYS A 158 -34.11 6.14 17.18
C CYS A 158 -34.02 6.03 15.66
N HIS A 159 -32.98 5.38 15.14
CA HIS A 159 -32.76 5.22 13.70
C HIS A 159 -33.83 4.33 13.04
N VAL A 160 -34.31 3.31 13.78
CA VAL A 160 -35.34 2.36 13.35
C VAL A 160 -36.73 2.98 13.45
N CYS A 161 -37.22 3.22 14.69
CA CYS A 161 -38.62 3.60 14.90
C CYS A 161 -38.86 5.11 14.97
N GLY A 162 -37.82 5.94 15.13
CA GLY A 162 -37.97 7.39 15.27
C GLY A 162 -38.40 7.87 16.66
N ALA A 163 -38.53 7.00 17.66
CA ALA A 163 -38.85 7.41 19.02
C ALA A 163 -37.72 8.23 19.66
N PRO A 164 -38.03 9.20 20.55
CA PRO A 164 -37.00 9.92 21.29
C PRO A 164 -36.17 8.96 22.13
N LEU A 165 -34.84 9.13 22.09
CA LEU A 165 -33.91 8.39 22.93
C LEU A 165 -33.74 9.15 24.25
N GLY A 166 -33.76 8.41 25.36
CA GLY A 166 -33.39 8.98 26.66
C GLY A 166 -31.92 9.39 26.66
N GLY A 167 -31.58 10.47 27.38
CA GLY A 167 -30.19 10.86 27.61
C GLY A 167 -29.46 9.70 28.29
N GLY A 168 -28.51 9.11 27.59
CA GLY A 168 -27.66 8.05 28.13
C GLY A 168 -26.23 8.54 28.20
N ASP A 169 -25.53 8.23 29.29
CA ASP A 169 -24.14 8.64 29.52
C ASP A 169 -23.11 7.90 28.65
N GLY A 170 -23.59 7.02 27.75
CA GLY A 170 -22.76 6.18 26.90
C GLY A 170 -22.81 6.56 25.43
N ALA A 171 -21.84 6.09 24.65
CA ALA A 171 -21.85 6.25 23.19
C ALA A 171 -23.01 5.50 22.51
N VAL A 172 -23.65 4.54 23.17
CA VAL A 172 -24.74 3.73 22.62
C VAL A 172 -25.95 3.79 23.56
N ALA A 173 -27.09 4.22 23.04
CA ALA A 173 -28.38 4.26 23.74
C ALA A 173 -29.35 3.21 23.16
N ARG A 174 -30.00 2.45 24.05
CA ARG A 174 -31.05 1.51 23.66
C ARG A 174 -32.39 2.24 23.62
N CYS A 175 -33.13 2.08 22.52
CA CYS A 175 -34.45 2.66 22.41
C CYS A 175 -35.43 1.95 23.35
N GLY A 176 -36.12 2.69 24.22
CA GLY A 176 -37.13 2.13 25.12
C GLY A 176 -38.37 1.58 24.42
N PHE A 177 -38.59 1.92 23.15
CA PHE A 177 -39.75 1.47 22.38
C PHE A 177 -39.45 0.20 21.59
N CYS A 178 -38.50 0.25 20.66
CA CYS A 178 -38.23 -0.88 19.75
C CYS A 178 -37.01 -1.73 20.16
N ALA A 179 -36.39 -1.43 21.29
CA ALA A 179 -35.17 -2.08 21.81
C ALA A 179 -33.94 -2.05 20.89
N ALA A 180 -33.98 -1.30 19.77
CA ALA A 180 -32.84 -1.13 18.89
C ALA A 180 -31.73 -0.34 19.60
N ASP A 181 -30.48 -0.74 19.38
CA ASP A 181 -29.31 0.00 19.86
C ASP A 181 -28.97 1.13 18.88
N ASN A 182 -28.67 2.32 19.41
CA ASN A 182 -28.41 3.52 18.62
C ASN A 182 -27.09 4.15 19.05
N LEU A 183 -26.21 4.43 18.10
CA LEU A 183 -24.96 5.12 18.33
C LEU A 183 -25.24 6.63 18.44
N ILE A 184 -25.02 7.19 19.63
CA ILE A 184 -25.27 8.61 19.99
C ILE A 184 -23.96 9.39 20.20
N ALA A 185 -22.81 8.83 19.78
CA ALA A 185 -21.53 9.51 19.88
C ALA A 185 -21.56 10.87 19.11
N PRO A 186 -21.15 11.99 19.73
CA PRO A 186 -21.26 13.33 19.12
C PRO A 186 -20.65 13.44 17.72
N ALA A 187 -19.42 12.93 17.54
CA ALA A 187 -18.73 12.93 16.24
C ALA A 187 -19.43 12.08 15.16
N VAL A 188 -20.30 11.13 15.53
CA VAL A 188 -21.13 10.37 14.58
C VAL A 188 -22.37 11.19 14.22
N LEU A 189 -23.05 11.77 15.22
CA LEU A 189 -24.23 12.59 15.02
C LEU A 189 -23.94 13.82 14.16
N GLU A 190 -22.82 14.50 14.39
CA GLU A 190 -22.36 15.62 13.56
C GLU A 190 -22.14 15.21 12.10
N ARG A 191 -21.50 14.06 11.86
CA ARG A 191 -21.29 13.53 10.50
C ARG A 191 -22.61 13.17 9.82
N VAL A 192 -23.52 12.50 10.53
CA VAL A 192 -24.84 12.15 9.99
C VAL A 192 -25.66 13.40 9.70
N ARG A 193 -25.61 14.41 10.58
CA ARG A 193 -26.25 15.70 10.37
C ARG A 193 -25.71 16.42 9.14
N ALA A 194 -24.39 16.51 8.99
CA ALA A 194 -23.75 17.09 7.81
C ALA A 194 -24.15 16.37 6.51
N ARG A 195 -24.27 15.03 6.56
CA ARG A 195 -24.67 14.23 5.41
C ARG A 195 -26.17 14.34 5.08
N GLN A 196 -27.04 14.49 6.08
CA GLN A 196 -28.47 14.73 5.85
C GLN A 196 -28.73 16.00 5.03
N VAL A 197 -27.93 17.06 5.26
CA VAL A 197 -28.01 18.30 4.46
C VAL A 197 -27.69 18.05 2.99
N VAL A 198 -26.78 17.10 2.69
CA VAL A 198 -26.38 16.74 1.32
C VAL A 198 -27.38 15.79 0.66
N ILE A 199 -27.85 14.76 1.37
CA ILE A 199 -28.72 13.70 0.81
C ILE A 199 -30.10 14.25 0.43
N LEU A 200 -30.60 15.28 1.11
CA LEU A 200 -31.84 15.98 0.69
C LEU A 200 -31.79 16.56 -0.73
N ARG A 201 -30.59 16.68 -1.34
CA ARG A 201 -30.41 17.13 -2.73
C ARG A 201 -30.18 16.00 -3.75
N SER A 202 -30.06 14.73 -3.35
CA SER A 202 -29.59 13.64 -4.23
C SER A 202 -30.25 12.27 -4.03
N PHE A 203 -31.43 12.23 -3.39
CA PHE A 203 -32.08 11.01 -2.91
C PHE A 203 -32.43 9.96 -4.00
N GLU A 204 -32.66 10.36 -5.25
CA GLU A 204 -33.03 9.40 -6.32
C GLU A 204 -31.84 8.63 -6.90
N GLN A 205 -30.64 9.21 -6.94
CA GLN A 205 -29.48 8.59 -7.59
C GLN A 205 -28.69 7.65 -6.66
N ALA A 206 -28.79 7.82 -5.34
CA ALA A 206 -27.98 7.07 -4.39
C ALA A 206 -28.54 5.68 -4.07
N VAL A 207 -29.86 5.50 -4.10
CA VAL A 207 -30.53 4.27 -3.65
C VAL A 207 -30.38 3.12 -4.66
N SER A 208 -30.34 3.43 -5.96
CA SER A 208 -30.19 2.42 -7.03
C SER A 208 -28.77 1.85 -7.14
N ALA A 209 -27.74 2.66 -6.87
CA ALA A 209 -26.34 2.22 -6.91
C ALA A 209 -25.95 1.34 -5.70
N GLU A 210 -26.58 1.56 -4.55
CA GLU A 210 -26.14 0.96 -3.29
C GLU A 210 -26.65 -0.49 -3.14
N LEU A 211 -27.84 -0.82 -3.65
CA LEU A 211 -28.43 -2.18 -3.62
C LEU A 211 -27.65 -3.22 -4.45
N ALA A 212 -26.94 -2.82 -5.52
CA ALA A 212 -26.18 -3.75 -6.36
C ALA A 212 -24.90 -4.30 -5.70
N SER A 213 -24.40 -3.64 -4.64
CA SER A 213 -23.04 -3.88 -4.12
C SER A 213 -22.97 -4.70 -2.83
N PHE A 214 -24.11 -4.97 -2.16
CA PHE A 214 -24.10 -5.48 -0.78
C PHE A 214 -23.97 -7.00 -0.63
N GLY A 215 -24.25 -7.80 -1.66
CA GLY A 215 -24.41 -9.25 -1.50
C GLY A 215 -23.14 -10.11 -1.42
N ARG A 216 -21.98 -9.66 -1.93
CA ARG A 216 -20.83 -10.58 -2.19
C ARG A 216 -19.57 -10.37 -1.36
N ALA A 217 -19.41 -9.28 -0.61
CA ALA A 217 -18.06 -8.84 -0.20
C ALA A 217 -17.69 -9.05 1.28
N THR A 218 -18.58 -9.50 2.16
CA THR A 218 -18.43 -9.18 3.59
C THR A 218 -17.69 -10.21 4.45
N SER A 219 -17.68 -11.51 4.14
CA SER A 219 -17.04 -12.52 5.03
C SER A 219 -15.60 -12.90 4.67
N GLY A 220 -15.24 -12.97 3.38
CA GLY A 220 -13.88 -13.36 2.96
C GLY A 220 -12.83 -12.24 2.95
N ALA A 221 -13.28 -10.99 2.91
CA ALA A 221 -12.40 -9.85 2.60
C ALA A 221 -11.38 -9.53 3.70
N ALA A 222 -11.70 -9.74 4.99
CA ALA A 222 -10.77 -9.44 6.07
C ALA A 222 -9.60 -10.43 6.13
N ALA A 223 -9.89 -11.73 5.94
CA ALA A 223 -8.87 -12.76 5.86
C ALA A 223 -8.04 -12.64 4.57
N ALA A 224 -8.69 -12.37 3.43
CA ALA A 224 -8.02 -12.12 2.17
C ALA A 224 -7.05 -10.94 2.26
N VAL A 225 -7.44 -9.87 2.95
CA VAL A 225 -6.64 -8.67 3.21
C VAL A 225 -5.40 -8.96 4.05
N VAL A 226 -5.55 -9.70 5.15
CA VAL A 226 -4.40 -10.07 6.00
C VAL A 226 -3.47 -11.01 5.24
N ALA A 227 -4.02 -11.97 4.49
CA ALA A 227 -3.26 -12.85 3.63
C ALA A 227 -2.51 -12.07 2.54
N THR A 228 -3.12 -11.07 1.88
CA THR A 228 -2.41 -10.25 0.88
C THR A 228 -1.29 -9.43 1.50
N ALA A 229 -1.51 -8.82 2.66
CA ALA A 229 -0.50 -8.02 3.34
C ALA A 229 0.75 -8.82 3.74
N VAL A 230 0.62 -10.13 3.99
CA VAL A 230 1.74 -11.01 4.34
C VAL A 230 2.33 -11.71 3.11
N VAL A 231 1.49 -12.22 2.21
CA VAL A 231 1.92 -12.99 1.04
C VAL A 231 2.60 -12.10 0.01
N VAL A 232 2.12 -10.87 -0.20
CA VAL A 232 2.67 -10.00 -1.25
C VAL A 232 4.13 -9.61 -0.99
N PRO A 233 4.54 -9.16 0.22
CA PRO A 233 5.94 -8.87 0.49
C PRO A 233 6.84 -10.10 0.38
N ILE A 234 6.40 -11.24 0.89
CA ILE A 234 7.15 -12.50 0.83
C ILE A 234 7.31 -12.93 -0.64
N ALA A 235 6.22 -12.93 -1.41
CA ALA A 235 6.25 -13.30 -2.82
C ALA A 235 7.12 -12.34 -3.64
N ALA A 236 7.04 -11.03 -3.38
CA ALA A 236 7.89 -10.03 -4.04
C ALA A 236 9.38 -10.24 -3.70
N PHE A 237 9.70 -10.53 -2.44
CA PHE A 237 11.07 -10.83 -2.02
C PHE A 237 11.59 -12.13 -2.67
N VAL A 238 10.80 -13.20 -2.66
CA VAL A 238 11.13 -14.47 -3.32
C VAL A 238 11.32 -14.28 -4.82
N LEU A 239 10.44 -13.52 -5.48
CA LEU A 239 10.56 -13.18 -6.91
C LEU A 239 11.81 -12.36 -7.20
N ALA A 240 12.18 -11.42 -6.32
CA ALA A 240 13.40 -10.63 -6.48
C ALA A 240 14.65 -11.51 -6.34
N ILE A 241 14.70 -12.40 -5.33
CA ILE A 241 15.79 -13.37 -5.20
C ILE A 241 15.85 -14.28 -6.42
N ALA A 242 14.71 -14.83 -6.86
CA ALA A 242 14.64 -15.69 -8.02
C ALA A 242 15.11 -14.94 -9.29
N ALA A 243 14.73 -13.68 -9.47
CA ALA A 243 15.18 -12.86 -10.59
C ALA A 243 16.69 -12.61 -10.56
N VAL A 244 17.27 -12.36 -9.38
CA VAL A 244 18.72 -12.22 -9.21
C VAL A 244 19.44 -13.54 -9.51
N LEU A 245 18.97 -14.67 -8.95
CA LEU A 245 19.57 -15.99 -9.18
C LEU A 245 19.46 -16.43 -10.65
N VAL A 246 18.29 -16.24 -11.28
CA VAL A 246 18.09 -16.52 -12.70
C VAL A 246 18.95 -15.60 -13.55
N GLY A 247 19.03 -14.31 -13.20
CA GLY A 247 19.88 -13.33 -13.85
C GLY A 247 21.36 -13.70 -13.81
N GLU A 248 21.88 -14.12 -12.65
CA GLU A 248 23.26 -14.60 -12.53
C GLU A 248 23.49 -15.91 -13.29
N SER A 249 22.49 -16.81 -13.35
CA SER A 249 22.61 -18.09 -14.07
C SER A 249 22.60 -17.95 -15.59
N ARG A 250 21.97 -16.89 -16.14
CA ARG A 250 21.88 -16.67 -17.58
C ARG A 250 23.17 -16.04 -18.09
N ARG A 251 24.10 -16.89 -18.54
CA ARG A 251 25.26 -16.49 -19.32
C ARG A 251 24.80 -16.02 -20.70
N GLN A 252 24.78 -14.71 -20.92
CA GLN A 252 24.50 -14.14 -22.23
C GLN A 252 25.81 -13.98 -23.03
N PRO A 253 25.74 -13.93 -24.38
CA PRO A 253 26.89 -13.58 -25.19
C PRO A 253 27.46 -12.22 -24.76
N ILE A 254 28.78 -12.11 -24.84
CA ILE A 254 29.54 -10.91 -24.43
C ILE A 254 28.99 -9.68 -25.15
N ASP A 255 28.77 -8.58 -24.41
CA ASP A 255 28.46 -7.29 -25.01
C ASP A 255 29.74 -6.70 -25.62
N ALA A 256 29.86 -6.81 -26.94
CA ALA A 256 31.01 -6.31 -27.71
C ALA A 256 31.03 -4.77 -27.83
N THR A 257 29.95 -4.07 -27.47
CA THR A 257 29.91 -2.61 -27.52
C THR A 257 30.70 -1.97 -26.38
N VAL A 258 30.87 -2.70 -25.27
CA VAL A 258 31.66 -2.24 -24.13
C VAL A 258 33.15 -2.43 -24.41
N ARG A 259 33.88 -1.31 -24.42
CA ARG A 259 35.33 -1.32 -24.64
C ARG A 259 36.09 -1.34 -23.33
N TYR A 260 37.12 -2.18 -23.25
CA TYR A 260 38.00 -2.30 -22.10
C TYR A 260 39.42 -1.88 -22.46
N ALA A 261 40.14 -1.40 -21.46
CA ALA A 261 41.55 -1.02 -21.56
C ALA A 261 42.35 -1.67 -20.44
N ALA A 262 43.53 -2.19 -20.77
CA ALA A 262 44.55 -2.47 -19.77
C ALA A 262 45.31 -1.18 -19.47
N VAL A 263 45.34 -0.79 -18.19
CA VAL A 263 46.06 0.39 -17.72
C VAL A 263 47.02 0.01 -16.60
N SER A 264 48.20 0.62 -16.59
CA SER A 264 49.17 0.45 -15.52
C SER A 264 48.66 1.16 -14.25
N THR A 265 48.61 0.41 -13.16
CA THR A 265 48.21 0.87 -11.82
C THR A 265 49.32 0.52 -10.81
N PRO A 266 49.27 1.03 -9.57
CA PRO A 266 50.26 0.68 -8.55
C PRO A 266 50.33 -0.83 -8.24
N VAL A 267 49.27 -1.58 -8.51
CA VAL A 267 49.19 -3.03 -8.28
C VAL A 267 49.49 -3.87 -9.53
N GLY A 268 49.86 -3.23 -10.65
CA GLY A 268 50.15 -3.89 -11.93
C GLY A 268 49.23 -3.41 -13.06
N GLN A 269 49.23 -4.14 -14.18
CA GLN A 269 48.32 -3.87 -15.29
C GLN A 269 46.91 -4.34 -14.94
N CYS A 270 45.94 -3.43 -14.89
CA CYS A 270 44.56 -3.75 -14.56
C CYS A 270 43.61 -3.28 -15.65
N ILE A 271 42.52 -4.03 -15.79
CA ILE A 271 41.52 -3.84 -16.83
C ILE A 271 40.42 -2.96 -16.26
N GLY A 272 40.05 -1.92 -16.98
CA GLY A 272 38.86 -1.15 -16.66
C GLY A 272 38.03 -0.81 -17.90
N LYS A 273 36.80 -0.35 -17.67
CA LYS A 273 35.85 0.03 -18.72
C LYS A 273 36.21 1.41 -19.23
N ILE A 274 36.31 1.56 -20.55
CA ILE A 274 36.53 2.87 -21.18
C ILE A 274 35.20 3.63 -21.13
N VAL A 275 35.22 4.83 -20.55
CA VAL A 275 34.05 5.71 -20.42
C VAL A 275 34.40 7.08 -21.02
N PRO A 276 33.60 7.60 -21.97
CA PRO A 276 33.77 8.97 -22.44
C PRO A 276 33.39 9.95 -21.32
N LYS A 277 34.17 11.03 -21.17
CA LYS A 277 33.85 12.14 -20.26
C LYS A 277 33.15 13.27 -21.00
N ALA A 278 32.39 14.07 -20.24
CA ALA A 278 31.67 15.23 -20.78
C ALA A 278 32.61 16.31 -21.34
N ASP A 279 33.87 16.35 -20.90
CA ASP A 279 34.92 17.27 -21.36
C ASP A 279 35.62 16.80 -22.65
N GLY A 280 35.15 15.71 -23.27
CA GLY A 280 35.78 15.09 -24.44
C GLY A 280 36.98 14.20 -24.11
N GLY A 281 37.34 14.07 -22.83
CA GLY A 281 38.37 13.16 -22.36
C GLY A 281 37.91 11.71 -22.34
N THR A 282 38.86 10.79 -22.17
CA THR A 282 38.59 9.36 -21.95
C THR A 282 39.07 8.97 -20.57
N ALA A 283 38.25 8.22 -19.84
CA ALA A 283 38.63 7.68 -18.55
C ALA A 283 38.43 6.16 -18.50
N VAL A 284 39.21 5.50 -17.66
CA VAL A 284 39.05 4.10 -17.33
C VAL A 284 38.38 4.00 -15.97
N ARG A 285 37.19 3.40 -15.94
CA ARG A 285 36.44 3.15 -14.71
C ARG A 285 36.63 1.71 -14.27
N PHE A 286 37.02 1.52 -13.02
CA PHE A 286 37.11 0.22 -12.39
C PHE A 286 35.79 -0.04 -11.63
N GLY A 287 35.15 -1.19 -11.88
CA GLY A 287 33.81 -1.47 -11.35
C GLY A 287 33.76 -1.52 -9.81
N GLY A 288 32.56 -1.51 -9.23
CA GLY A 288 32.37 -1.56 -7.77
C GLY A 288 32.94 -2.81 -7.08
N PHE A 289 33.28 -3.84 -7.86
CA PHE A 289 33.92 -5.07 -7.39
C PHE A 289 35.46 -5.05 -7.50
N ARG A 290 36.07 -3.89 -7.78
CA ARG A 290 37.52 -3.73 -7.83
C ARG A 290 38.18 -3.97 -6.46
N ARG A 291 39.48 -4.19 -6.49
CA ARG A 291 40.30 -4.22 -5.28
C ARG A 291 40.39 -2.82 -4.67
N ALA A 292 40.54 -2.74 -3.35
CA ALA A 292 40.54 -1.47 -2.63
C ALA A 292 41.70 -0.54 -3.03
N GLU A 293 42.80 -1.09 -3.57
CA GLU A 293 43.97 -0.33 -4.02
C GLU A 293 43.77 0.33 -5.40
N LEU A 294 42.72 -0.02 -6.13
CA LEU A 294 42.42 0.57 -7.43
C LEU A 294 41.56 1.84 -7.27
N PRO A 295 41.82 2.91 -8.06
CA PRO A 295 40.97 4.09 -8.05
C PRO A 295 39.58 3.78 -8.63
N GLU A 296 38.58 4.62 -8.35
CA GLU A 296 37.27 4.55 -9.03
C GLU A 296 37.41 4.77 -10.52
N GLU A 297 38.21 5.77 -10.85
CA GLU A 297 38.38 6.27 -12.18
C GLU A 297 39.82 6.74 -12.34
N GLN A 298 40.41 6.39 -13.48
CA GLN A 298 41.75 6.82 -13.88
C GLN A 298 41.61 7.58 -15.20
N ALA A 299 41.98 8.86 -15.20
CA ALA A 299 42.03 9.66 -16.41
C ALA A 299 43.17 9.16 -17.32
N ILE A 300 42.89 9.01 -18.60
CA ILE A 300 43.92 8.71 -19.61
C ILE A 300 44.36 10.02 -20.24
N ALA A 301 45.67 10.29 -20.26
CA ALA A 301 46.21 11.45 -20.95
C ALA A 301 45.89 11.37 -22.46
N PRO A 302 45.52 12.49 -23.12
CA PRO A 302 45.29 12.50 -24.55
C PRO A 302 46.49 11.93 -25.33
N GLY A 303 46.25 10.93 -26.18
CA GLY A 303 47.29 10.29 -26.99
C GLY A 303 48.13 9.21 -26.28
N ALA A 304 47.88 8.92 -25.00
CA ALA A 304 48.51 7.77 -24.36
C ALA A 304 48.06 6.46 -25.04
N PRO A 305 48.97 5.51 -25.31
CA PRO A 305 48.59 4.24 -25.91
C PRO A 305 47.68 3.47 -24.95
N VAL A 306 46.42 3.31 -25.34
CA VAL A 306 45.45 2.48 -24.62
C VAL A 306 45.43 1.12 -25.28
N GLU A 307 45.95 0.11 -24.59
CA GLU A 307 45.86 -1.27 -25.07
C GLU A 307 44.40 -1.73 -24.91
N ALA A 308 43.67 -1.74 -26.03
CA ALA A 308 42.29 -2.21 -26.06
C ALA A 308 42.26 -3.72 -25.78
N VAL A 309 41.50 -4.11 -24.77
CA VAL A 309 41.35 -5.52 -24.37
C VAL A 309 39.97 -5.99 -24.83
N SER A 310 39.93 -7.01 -25.69
CA SER A 310 38.68 -7.70 -25.96
C SER A 310 38.35 -8.63 -24.78
N PRO A 311 37.11 -8.67 -24.28
CA PRO A 311 36.78 -9.54 -23.15
C PRO A 311 37.13 -11.01 -23.43
N GLY A 312 36.91 -11.51 -24.66
CA GLY A 312 37.27 -12.87 -25.06
C GLY A 312 38.76 -13.19 -25.01
N ALA A 313 39.66 -12.21 -25.16
CA ALA A 313 41.11 -12.42 -25.08
C ALA A 313 41.61 -12.72 -23.66
N LEU A 314 40.74 -12.59 -22.65
CA LEU A 314 41.08 -12.91 -21.27
C LEU A 314 41.03 -14.40 -20.97
N VAL A 315 40.31 -15.20 -21.77
CA VAL A 315 40.21 -16.64 -21.56
C VAL A 315 41.61 -17.28 -21.62
N GLY A 316 41.94 -18.06 -20.58
CA GLY A 316 43.25 -18.69 -20.39
C GLY A 316 44.30 -17.78 -19.74
N ARG A 317 44.02 -16.50 -19.48
CA ARG A 317 44.93 -15.59 -18.77
C ARG A 317 44.82 -15.78 -17.27
N PHE A 318 45.94 -15.72 -16.58
CA PHE A 318 45.97 -15.64 -15.12
C PHE A 318 45.70 -14.19 -14.69
N VAL A 319 44.72 -14.02 -13.80
CA VAL A 319 44.24 -12.73 -13.32
C VAL A 319 44.12 -12.72 -11.80
N THR A 320 44.26 -11.53 -11.22
CA THR A 320 43.94 -11.26 -9.82
C THR A 320 42.71 -10.38 -9.73
N ALA A 321 41.82 -10.69 -8.81
CA ALA A 321 40.56 -9.99 -8.56
C ALA A 321 40.35 -9.81 -7.06
N LYS A 322 39.31 -9.06 -6.67
CA LYS A 322 38.95 -8.86 -5.24
C LYS A 322 38.71 -10.17 -4.48
N GLN A 323 38.16 -11.19 -5.15
CA GLN A 323 37.79 -12.47 -4.54
C GLN A 323 38.91 -13.53 -4.60
N GLY A 324 40.08 -13.21 -5.18
CA GLY A 324 41.21 -14.13 -5.30
C GLY A 324 41.91 -14.05 -6.66
N ALA A 325 42.80 -15.01 -6.90
CA ALA A 325 43.55 -15.14 -8.14
C ALA A 325 43.20 -16.46 -8.84
N GLY A 326 43.41 -16.52 -10.15
CA GLY A 326 43.18 -17.73 -10.92
C GLY A 326 43.21 -17.52 -12.43
N VAL A 327 42.85 -18.55 -13.18
CA VAL A 327 42.79 -18.51 -14.65
C VAL A 327 41.37 -18.25 -15.11
N VAL A 328 41.18 -17.33 -16.06
CA VAL A 328 39.87 -17.07 -16.64
C VAL A 328 39.46 -18.26 -17.52
N GLU A 329 38.39 -18.97 -17.16
CA GLU A 329 37.84 -20.08 -17.94
C GLU A 329 36.87 -19.59 -19.02
N GLY A 330 36.13 -18.52 -18.74
CA GLY A 330 35.11 -18.02 -19.64
C GLY A 330 34.74 -16.57 -19.35
N VAL A 331 34.18 -15.90 -20.35
CA VAL A 331 33.70 -14.52 -20.25
C VAL A 331 32.30 -14.45 -20.83
N PHE A 332 31.39 -13.80 -20.11
CA PHE A 332 29.97 -13.75 -20.44
C PHE A 332 29.37 -12.42 -20.00
N LEU A 333 28.23 -12.05 -20.58
CA LEU A 333 27.45 -10.90 -20.11
C LEU A 333 26.55 -11.32 -18.95
N SER A 334 26.71 -10.66 -17.80
CA SER A 334 25.79 -10.74 -16.67
C SER A 334 24.83 -9.55 -16.69
N PRO A 335 23.51 -9.76 -16.62
CA PRO A 335 22.53 -8.67 -16.52
C PRO A 335 22.74 -7.73 -15.32
N LEU A 336 23.44 -8.20 -14.28
CA LEU A 336 23.65 -7.44 -13.04
C LEU A 336 25.01 -6.75 -12.95
N LYS A 337 26.03 -7.26 -13.66
CA LYS A 337 27.44 -6.85 -13.51
C LYS A 337 28.09 -6.42 -14.83
N GLY A 338 27.37 -6.50 -15.95
CA GLY A 338 27.92 -6.37 -17.30
C GLY A 338 28.82 -7.56 -17.65
N ASN A 339 29.77 -7.37 -18.59
CA ASN A 339 30.69 -8.45 -18.94
C ASN A 339 31.51 -8.87 -17.71
N SER A 340 31.46 -10.16 -17.42
CA SER A 340 32.02 -10.82 -16.26
C SER A 340 32.89 -12.00 -16.70
N ALA A 341 33.94 -12.28 -15.94
CA ALA A 341 34.84 -13.40 -16.14
C ALA A 341 34.59 -14.46 -15.05
N GLU A 342 34.49 -15.72 -15.46
CA GLU A 342 34.59 -16.87 -14.58
C GLU A 342 36.08 -17.21 -14.39
N VAL A 343 36.55 -17.14 -13.16
CA VAL A 343 37.94 -17.36 -12.79
C VAL A 343 38.04 -18.62 -11.95
N LYS A 344 38.86 -19.58 -12.40
CA LYS A 344 39.15 -20.81 -11.68
C LYS A 344 40.41 -20.67 -10.85
N ARG A 345 40.29 -20.92 -9.56
CA ARG A 345 41.39 -20.95 -8.60
C ARG A 345 42.19 -22.25 -8.74
N GLU A 346 43.39 -22.23 -8.16
CA GLU A 346 44.26 -23.40 -8.08
C GLU A 346 43.64 -24.54 -7.25
N ASP A 347 42.80 -24.20 -6.26
CA ASP A 347 42.07 -25.17 -5.43
C ASP A 347 40.90 -25.87 -6.17
N GLY A 348 40.68 -25.54 -7.44
CA GLY A 348 39.62 -26.10 -8.27
C GLY A 348 38.26 -25.41 -8.14
N THR A 349 38.09 -24.45 -7.23
CA THR A 349 36.87 -23.65 -7.11
C THR A 349 36.85 -22.53 -8.15
N SER A 350 35.66 -22.11 -8.59
CA SER A 350 35.50 -20.95 -9.48
C SER A 350 34.76 -19.81 -8.78
N PHE A 351 35.03 -18.59 -9.22
CA PHE A 351 34.29 -17.40 -8.83
C PHE A 351 34.09 -16.48 -10.03
N THR A 352 33.03 -15.66 -9.99
CA THR A 352 32.73 -14.70 -11.04
C THR A 352 33.18 -13.30 -10.63
N SER A 353 33.89 -12.58 -11.49
CA SER A 353 34.29 -11.20 -11.27
C SER A 353 33.95 -10.32 -12.47
N SER A 354 33.72 -9.02 -12.24
CA SER A 354 33.57 -8.07 -13.35
C SER A 354 34.89 -7.96 -14.11
N VAL A 355 34.83 -7.89 -15.44
CA VAL A 355 36.04 -7.69 -16.27
C VAL A 355 36.73 -6.37 -15.90
N ALA A 356 35.96 -5.34 -15.57
CA ALA A 356 36.47 -4.06 -15.08
C ALA A 356 36.86 -4.17 -13.59
N GLY A 357 38.14 -4.43 -13.33
CA GLY A 357 38.70 -4.65 -12.00
C GLY A 357 39.65 -5.86 -11.91
N LEU A 358 39.76 -6.65 -12.98
CA LEU A 358 40.77 -7.71 -13.09
C LEU A 358 42.15 -7.10 -13.29
N CYS A 359 43.16 -7.63 -12.60
CA CYS A 359 44.55 -7.29 -12.84
C CYS A 359 45.29 -8.46 -13.49
N LEU A 360 45.92 -8.17 -14.62
CA LEU A 360 46.80 -9.09 -15.32
C LEU A 360 48.03 -9.28 -14.45
N SER A 361 48.24 -10.52 -13.99
CA SER A 361 49.46 -10.84 -13.27
C SER A 361 50.54 -11.06 -14.33
N GLY A 362 51.62 -10.29 -14.28
CA GLY A 362 52.76 -10.50 -15.16
C GLY A 362 53.29 -11.92 -14.92
N VAL A 363 53.07 -12.80 -15.90
CA VAL A 363 53.47 -14.21 -16.04
C VAL A 363 53.49 -15.02 -14.72
N PRO A 364 52.70 -16.11 -14.58
CA PRO A 364 52.74 -16.93 -13.36
C PRO A 364 54.20 -17.31 -13.04
N SER A 365 54.62 -17.11 -11.80
CA SER A 365 55.89 -17.65 -11.31
C SER A 365 55.86 -19.16 -11.57
N ARG A 366 56.68 -19.60 -12.52
CA ARG A 366 56.80 -21.01 -12.92
C ARG A 366 57.17 -21.90 -11.75
#